data_AF-A0AAX3FLA3-F1
#
_entry.id   AF-A0AAX3FLA3-F1
#
_cell.length_a   1.000
_cell.length_b   1.000
_cell.length_c   1.000
_cell.angle_alpha   90.00
_cell.angle_beta   90.00
_cell.angle_gamma   90.00
#
_symmetry.space_group_name_H-M   'P 1'
#
loop_
_entity.id
_entity.type
_entity.pdbx_description
1 polymer ?
#
loop_
_entity_poly.entity_id
_entity_poly.type
_entity_poly.pdbx_seq_one_letter_code
_entity_poly.pdbx_strand_id
1 'polypeptide(L)'
;MIFYHFNAKLVPHSQIETLKTLLNCKNFADSDRLLGSSKGRGITWFLNTQAELGVNVVLRHYYRGGLFGKIVKDQYLFNRLENTRAFQEFSLLEKLHEWHLPVPRPIALKVAKTYCWYRADIMLEKIEGTQDLSKYLQTHTLSDTQYQQIGKLIRQLHDHQVHHSDLNIHNILLEPTSGQFFLIDFDKCSISQDNDWKSENLARLLRSFKKEQTRLNIYFNEQNWQALLTGYNK
;
A
#
# COMPACT_ATOMS: atom_id res chain seq x y z
N MET A 1 -10.64 -7.08 -23.66
CA MET A 1 -11.68 -6.29 -22.95
C MET A 1 -10.98 -5.50 -21.85
N ILE A 2 -11.27 -4.21 -21.71
CA ILE A 2 -10.64 -3.37 -20.68
C ILE A 2 -11.75 -2.85 -19.75
N PHE A 3 -11.50 -2.95 -18.46
CA PHE A 3 -12.35 -2.41 -17.40
C PHE A 3 -11.61 -1.26 -16.74
N TYR A 4 -12.33 -0.19 -16.46
CA TYR A 4 -11.87 0.90 -15.60
C TYR A 4 -12.85 1.05 -14.46
N HIS A 5 -12.33 1.39 -13.29
CA HIS A 5 -13.15 1.72 -12.13
C HIS A 5 -12.51 2.92 -11.42
N PHE A 6 -13.35 3.85 -10.97
CA PHE A 6 -12.94 5.16 -10.44
C PHE A 6 -13.67 5.40 -9.13
N ASN A 7 -12.98 6.02 -8.18
CA ASN A 7 -13.60 6.44 -6.93
C ASN A 7 -14.48 7.66 -7.20
N ALA A 8 -15.80 7.47 -7.19
CA ALA A 8 -16.77 8.51 -7.53
C ALA A 8 -16.72 9.73 -6.57
N LYS A 9 -16.17 9.56 -5.36
CA LYS A 9 -16.02 10.66 -4.38
C LYS A 9 -14.78 11.53 -4.69
N LEU A 10 -13.82 11.02 -5.45
CA LEU A 10 -12.51 11.66 -5.67
C LEU A 10 -12.24 12.03 -7.13
N VAL A 11 -12.93 11.38 -8.07
CA VAL A 11 -12.70 11.55 -9.51
C VAL A 11 -13.91 12.23 -10.14
N PRO A 12 -13.81 13.53 -10.49
CA PRO A 12 -14.83 14.21 -11.27
C PRO A 12 -14.99 13.57 -12.65
N HIS A 13 -16.21 13.58 -13.19
CA HIS A 13 -16.48 13.05 -14.54
C HIS A 13 -15.60 13.69 -15.62
N SER A 14 -15.26 14.98 -15.48
CA SER A 14 -14.39 15.72 -16.40
C SER A 14 -12.95 15.18 -16.46
N GLN A 15 -12.51 14.43 -15.44
CA GLN A 15 -11.14 13.92 -15.34
C GLN A 15 -10.98 12.46 -15.78
N ILE A 16 -12.08 11.76 -16.10
CA ILE A 16 -12.07 10.33 -16.42
C ILE A 16 -11.14 10.01 -17.60
N GLU A 17 -11.18 10.79 -18.70
CA GLU A 17 -10.35 10.53 -19.87
C GLU A 17 -8.86 10.80 -19.61
N THR A 18 -8.55 11.82 -18.80
CA THR A 18 -7.18 12.07 -18.33
C THR A 18 -6.65 10.89 -17.54
N LEU A 19 -7.43 10.37 -16.59
CA LEU A 19 -7.01 9.21 -15.79
C LEU A 19 -6.90 7.92 -16.60
N LYS A 20 -7.78 7.70 -17.59
CA LYS A 20 -7.60 6.59 -18.54
C LYS A 20 -6.29 6.72 -19.31
N THR A 21 -5.92 7.92 -19.72
CA THR A 21 -4.64 8.18 -20.41
C THR A 21 -3.47 7.80 -19.52
N LEU A 22 -3.48 8.22 -18.24
CA LEU A 22 -2.46 7.84 -17.27
C LEU A 22 -2.40 6.33 -17.04
N LEU A 23 -3.54 5.66 -16.83
CA LEU A 23 -3.63 4.19 -16.66
C LEU A 23 -3.22 3.40 -17.91
N ASN A 24 -3.21 4.02 -19.08
CA ASN A 24 -2.75 3.40 -20.33
C ASN A 24 -1.27 3.64 -20.61
N CYS A 25 -0.67 4.65 -19.99
CA CYS A 25 0.75 4.90 -20.10
C CYS A 25 1.54 3.81 -19.36
N LYS A 26 2.56 3.25 -20.03
CA LYS A 26 3.39 2.17 -19.49
C LYS A 26 4.68 2.67 -18.83
N ASN A 27 5.12 3.88 -19.17
CA ASN A 27 6.39 4.43 -18.72
C ASN A 27 6.29 5.95 -18.59
N PHE A 28 6.67 6.45 -17.42
CA PHE A 28 6.64 7.88 -17.09
C PHE A 28 8.05 8.49 -16.94
N ALA A 29 9.12 7.77 -17.30
CA ALA A 29 10.50 8.21 -17.11
C ALA A 29 10.78 9.62 -17.66
N ASP A 30 10.19 9.97 -18.81
CA ASP A 30 10.37 11.26 -19.49
C ASP A 30 9.14 12.18 -19.35
N SER A 31 8.23 11.89 -18.43
CA SER A 31 7.03 12.72 -18.20
C SER A 31 7.35 13.89 -17.29
N ASP A 32 6.87 15.08 -17.68
CA ASP A 32 6.81 16.30 -16.87
C ASP A 32 6.02 16.13 -15.54
N ARG A 33 5.19 15.11 -15.44
CA ARG A 33 4.43 14.76 -14.22
C ARG A 33 5.24 13.93 -13.24
N LEU A 34 6.39 13.39 -13.62
CA LEU A 34 7.12 12.45 -12.78
C LEU A 34 7.72 13.16 -11.55
N LEU A 35 7.19 12.83 -10.37
CA LEU A 35 7.74 13.28 -9.09
C LEU A 35 8.85 12.35 -8.58
N GLY A 36 8.83 11.09 -9.04
CA GLY A 36 9.82 10.09 -8.69
C GLY A 36 9.34 8.69 -9.02
N SER A 37 10.19 7.69 -8.77
CA SER A 37 9.82 6.29 -8.90
C SER A 37 10.48 5.44 -7.82
N SER A 38 9.86 4.31 -7.51
CA SER A 38 10.45 3.27 -6.67
C SER A 38 10.44 1.94 -7.42
N LYS A 39 11.48 1.14 -7.21
CA LYS A 39 11.67 -0.14 -7.90
C LYS A 39 11.66 -1.28 -6.90
N GLY A 40 10.70 -2.18 -7.05
CA GLY A 40 10.61 -3.44 -6.31
C GLY A 40 10.34 -4.61 -7.26
N ARG A 41 9.21 -5.30 -7.07
CA ARG A 41 8.70 -6.31 -8.03
C ARG A 41 8.31 -5.70 -9.39
N GLY A 42 8.06 -4.40 -9.39
CA GLY A 42 7.71 -3.55 -10.51
C GLY A 42 8.17 -2.12 -10.27
N ILE A 43 7.88 -1.23 -11.22
CA ILE A 43 8.07 0.21 -11.00
C ILE A 43 6.76 0.77 -10.44
N THR A 44 6.89 1.54 -9.37
CA THR A 44 5.85 2.40 -8.83
C THR A 44 6.17 3.84 -9.24
N TRP A 45 5.24 4.48 -9.94
CA TRP A 45 5.38 5.86 -10.43
C TRP A 45 4.68 6.83 -9.48
N PHE A 46 5.38 7.86 -9.05
CA PHE A 46 4.79 8.97 -8.29
C PHE A 46 4.55 10.12 -9.28
N LEU A 47 3.29 10.52 -9.45
CA LEU A 47 2.88 11.44 -10.51
C LEU A 47 2.21 12.69 -9.93
N ASN A 48 2.51 13.83 -10.53
CA ASN A 48 1.84 15.09 -10.27
C ASN A 48 0.47 15.11 -10.96
N THR A 49 -0.56 15.15 -10.14
CA THR A 49 -1.97 15.26 -10.55
C THR A 49 -2.72 16.30 -9.73
N GLN A 50 -2.01 17.24 -9.09
CA GLN A 50 -2.62 18.28 -8.24
C GLN A 50 -3.60 19.15 -9.02
N ALA A 51 -3.27 19.50 -10.27
CA ALA A 51 -4.13 20.34 -11.09
C ALA A 51 -5.45 19.65 -11.47
N GLU A 52 -5.43 18.32 -11.67
CA GLU A 52 -6.60 17.55 -12.10
C GLU A 52 -7.44 17.03 -10.93
N LEU A 53 -6.78 16.58 -9.86
CA LEU A 53 -7.41 15.85 -8.75
C LEU A 53 -7.25 16.52 -7.38
N GLY A 54 -6.42 17.56 -7.25
CA GLY A 54 -6.05 18.15 -5.95
C GLY A 54 -5.18 17.25 -5.08
N VAL A 55 -4.68 16.14 -5.64
CA VAL A 55 -3.79 15.18 -4.99
C VAL A 55 -2.75 14.70 -5.96
N ASN A 56 -1.59 14.26 -5.46
CA ASN A 56 -0.65 13.47 -6.25
C ASN A 56 -1.02 11.99 -6.15
N VAL A 57 -0.56 11.21 -7.12
CA VAL A 57 -0.90 9.78 -7.18
C VAL A 57 0.32 8.89 -7.24
N VAL A 58 0.12 7.68 -6.75
CA VAL A 58 0.99 6.53 -6.90
C VAL A 58 0.33 5.58 -7.89
N LEU A 59 0.99 5.35 -9.02
CA LEU A 59 0.54 4.40 -10.04
C LEU A 59 1.44 3.17 -10.02
N ARG A 60 0.85 1.98 -9.86
CA ARG A 60 1.58 0.71 -9.91
C ARG A 60 0.90 -0.33 -10.77
N HIS A 61 1.75 -1.15 -11.40
CA HIS A 61 1.34 -2.30 -12.18
C HIS A 61 1.48 -3.60 -11.36
N TYR A 62 0.49 -4.49 -11.40
CA TYR A 62 0.54 -5.75 -10.67
C TYR A 62 1.36 -6.82 -11.38
N TYR A 63 2.53 -7.16 -10.84
CA TYR A 63 3.34 -8.29 -11.30
C TYR A 63 3.11 -9.55 -10.46
N ARG A 64 3.21 -10.73 -11.07
CA ARG A 64 3.18 -12.03 -10.36
C ARG A 64 4.47 -12.24 -9.57
N GLY A 65 4.35 -12.66 -8.31
CA GLY A 65 5.49 -13.09 -7.46
C GLY A 65 5.63 -14.62 -7.36
N GLY A 66 6.71 -15.10 -6.73
CA GLY A 66 6.98 -16.53 -6.50
C GLY A 66 7.66 -17.25 -7.67
N LEU A 67 7.89 -18.57 -7.54
CA LEU A 67 8.57 -19.39 -8.57
C LEU A 67 7.86 -19.31 -9.94
N PHE A 68 6.53 -19.22 -9.95
CA PHE A 68 5.70 -19.03 -11.15
C PHE A 68 5.84 -17.63 -11.79
N GLY A 69 6.27 -16.62 -11.04
CA GLY A 69 6.63 -15.29 -11.55
C GLY A 69 7.90 -15.29 -12.40
N LYS A 70 8.67 -16.39 -12.45
CA LYS A 70 9.81 -16.52 -13.38
C LYS A 70 9.37 -16.94 -14.80
N ILE A 71 8.16 -17.53 -14.96
CA ILE A 71 7.66 -18.08 -16.23
C ILE A 71 6.52 -17.21 -16.81
N VAL A 72 5.59 -16.74 -15.98
CA VAL A 72 4.50 -15.84 -16.39
C VAL A 72 4.46 -14.63 -15.45
N LYS A 73 5.12 -13.55 -15.85
CA LYS A 73 5.32 -12.35 -15.01
C LYS A 73 4.08 -11.46 -14.87
N ASP A 74 3.17 -11.50 -15.84
CA ASP A 74 2.21 -10.41 -16.09
C ASP A 74 0.86 -10.88 -16.66
N GLN A 75 0.30 -11.98 -16.14
CA GLN A 75 -1.03 -12.46 -16.53
C GLN A 75 -1.63 -13.19 -15.34
N TYR A 76 -2.89 -13.00 -14.99
CA TYR A 76 -3.59 -13.73 -13.92
C TYR A 76 -4.83 -14.40 -14.48
N LEU A 77 -5.26 -15.56 -13.94
CA LEU A 77 -6.48 -16.21 -14.44
C LEU A 77 -7.67 -15.29 -14.14
N PHE A 78 -8.43 -14.93 -15.18
CA PHE A 78 -9.60 -14.09 -15.06
C PHE A 78 -10.85 -14.95 -14.93
N ASN A 79 -11.58 -14.78 -13.83
CA ASN A 79 -12.94 -15.31 -13.69
C ASN A 79 -13.97 -14.16 -13.68
N ARG A 80 -13.81 -13.17 -12.79
CA ARG A 80 -14.66 -11.99 -12.61
C ARG A 80 -13.79 -10.78 -12.23
N LEU A 81 -14.28 -9.57 -12.48
CA LEU A 81 -13.54 -8.34 -12.19
C LEU A 81 -13.26 -8.20 -10.68
N GLU A 82 -14.23 -8.57 -9.85
CA GLU A 82 -14.21 -8.43 -8.39
C GLU A 82 -13.17 -9.32 -7.73
N ASN A 83 -12.74 -10.39 -8.41
CA ASN A 83 -11.70 -11.30 -7.94
C ASN A 83 -10.30 -10.89 -8.39
N THR A 84 -10.18 -9.81 -9.17
CA THR A 84 -8.87 -9.31 -9.57
C THR A 84 -8.20 -8.60 -8.40
N ARG A 85 -6.89 -8.78 -8.25
CA ARG A 85 -6.11 -8.17 -7.15
C ARG A 85 -6.33 -6.65 -7.02
N ALA A 86 -6.35 -5.94 -8.16
CA ALA A 86 -6.60 -4.50 -8.18
C ALA A 86 -7.96 -4.14 -7.63
N PHE A 87 -9.01 -4.88 -8.02
CA PHE A 87 -10.37 -4.61 -7.53
C PHE A 87 -10.52 -4.93 -6.05
N GLN A 88 -9.94 -6.05 -5.60
CA GLN A 88 -9.97 -6.44 -4.19
C GLN A 88 -9.26 -5.42 -3.30
N GLU A 89 -8.08 -4.96 -3.70
CA GLU A 89 -7.36 -3.93 -2.96
C GLU A 89 -8.07 -2.59 -2.97
N PHE A 90 -8.57 -2.16 -4.14
CA PHE A 90 -9.34 -0.93 -4.26
C PHE A 90 -10.56 -0.93 -3.34
N SER A 91 -11.36 -2.01 -3.40
CA SER A 91 -12.57 -2.16 -2.59
C SER A 91 -12.25 -2.22 -1.09
N LEU A 92 -11.14 -2.88 -0.71
CA LEU A 92 -10.70 -2.90 0.67
C LEU A 92 -10.31 -1.49 1.13
N LEU A 93 -9.48 -0.78 0.36
CA LEU A 93 -9.04 0.58 0.70
C LEU A 93 -10.21 1.57 0.82
N GLU A 94 -11.24 1.47 -0.02
CA GLU A 94 -12.45 2.28 0.14
C GLU A 94 -13.09 2.05 1.52
N LYS A 95 -13.23 0.79 1.91
CA LYS A 95 -13.80 0.41 3.21
C LYS A 95 -12.92 0.83 4.39
N LEU A 96 -11.60 0.68 4.29
CA LEU A 96 -10.66 1.13 5.32
C LEU A 96 -10.71 2.66 5.51
N HIS A 97 -10.86 3.41 4.42
CA HIS A 97 -11.02 4.85 4.47
C HIS A 97 -12.38 5.26 5.08
N GLU A 98 -13.46 4.54 4.80
CA GLU A 98 -14.75 4.74 5.48
C GLU A 98 -14.69 4.47 6.99
N TRP A 99 -13.77 3.63 7.43
CA TRP A 99 -13.44 3.42 8.84
C TRP A 99 -12.45 4.43 9.41
N HIS A 100 -12.09 5.46 8.64
CA HIS A 100 -11.15 6.51 9.05
C HIS A 100 -9.75 5.97 9.42
N LEU A 101 -9.34 4.83 8.86
CA LEU A 101 -8.00 4.31 9.04
C LEU A 101 -7.00 5.10 8.18
N PRO A 102 -5.78 5.35 8.66
CA PRO A 102 -4.76 6.10 7.92
C PRO A 102 -4.13 5.20 6.84
N VAL A 103 -4.81 5.13 5.71
CA VAL A 103 -4.43 4.37 4.51
C VAL A 103 -4.57 5.25 3.26
N PRO A 104 -3.90 4.94 2.14
CA PRO A 104 -4.04 5.75 0.93
C PRO A 104 -5.44 5.62 0.34
N ARG A 105 -6.01 6.73 -0.15
CA ARG A 105 -7.28 6.68 -0.88
C ARG A 105 -7.11 5.98 -2.24
N PRO A 106 -8.00 5.05 -2.60
CA PRO A 106 -7.99 4.47 -3.94
C PRO A 106 -8.63 5.46 -4.92
N ILE A 107 -7.92 5.79 -6.01
CA ILE A 107 -8.34 6.80 -7.00
C ILE A 107 -8.98 6.11 -8.20
N ALA A 108 -8.24 5.21 -8.84
CA ALA A 108 -8.72 4.47 -10.00
C ALA A 108 -8.00 3.13 -10.16
N LEU A 109 -8.59 2.23 -10.94
CA LEU A 109 -7.94 1.01 -11.40
C LEU A 109 -8.25 0.74 -12.86
N LYS A 110 -7.42 -0.09 -13.46
CA LYS A 110 -7.63 -0.65 -14.79
C LYS A 110 -7.38 -2.16 -14.75
N VAL A 111 -8.25 -2.92 -15.41
CA VAL A 111 -8.05 -4.34 -15.66
C VAL A 111 -8.16 -4.61 -17.16
N ALA A 112 -7.09 -5.10 -17.78
CA ALA A 112 -7.06 -5.51 -19.17
C ALA A 112 -7.15 -7.04 -19.25
N LYS A 113 -8.30 -7.56 -19.72
CA LYS A 113 -8.54 -8.98 -19.96
C LYS A 113 -8.21 -9.37 -21.40
N THR A 114 -7.40 -10.42 -21.54
CA THR A 114 -7.03 -11.07 -22.81
C THR A 114 -7.27 -12.57 -22.67
N TYR A 115 -8.24 -13.13 -23.39
CA TYR A 115 -8.72 -14.52 -23.22
C TYR A 115 -9.05 -14.85 -21.75
N CYS A 116 -8.44 -15.90 -21.20
CA CYS A 116 -8.58 -16.30 -19.79
C CYS A 116 -7.65 -15.53 -18.85
N TRP A 117 -6.92 -14.53 -19.33
CA TRP A 117 -5.89 -13.83 -18.56
C TRP A 117 -6.23 -12.37 -18.33
N TYR A 118 -5.72 -11.77 -17.24
CA TYR A 118 -5.79 -10.34 -17.02
C TYR A 118 -4.47 -9.73 -16.55
N ARG A 119 -4.34 -8.42 -16.82
CA ARG A 119 -3.34 -7.50 -16.26
C ARG A 119 -4.06 -6.38 -15.53
N ALA A 120 -3.42 -5.80 -14.54
CA ALA A 120 -4.05 -4.73 -13.79
C ALA A 120 -3.08 -3.65 -13.33
N ASP A 121 -3.61 -2.44 -13.24
CA ASP A 121 -2.96 -1.24 -12.73
C ASP A 121 -3.87 -0.64 -11.66
N ILE A 122 -3.27 -0.09 -10.60
CA ILE A 122 -3.98 0.67 -9.57
C ILE A 122 -3.32 2.02 -9.35
N MET A 123 -4.15 3.04 -9.22
CA MET A 123 -3.81 4.41 -8.91
C MET A 123 -4.34 4.72 -7.51
N LEU A 124 -3.43 4.99 -6.59
CA LEU A 124 -3.71 5.37 -5.21
C LEU A 124 -3.27 6.81 -4.98
N GLU A 125 -3.82 7.46 -3.98
CA GLU A 125 -3.29 8.73 -3.50
C GLU A 125 -1.86 8.56 -2.99
N LYS A 126 -0.99 9.51 -3.34
CA LYS A 126 0.31 9.67 -2.71
C LYS A 126 0.12 10.44 -1.41
N ILE A 127 0.44 9.81 -0.28
CA ILE A 127 0.40 10.46 1.02
C ILE A 127 1.59 11.43 1.11
N GLU A 128 1.30 12.73 1.16
CA GLU A 128 2.32 13.78 1.14
C GLU A 128 3.12 13.88 2.43
N GLY A 129 4.36 14.37 2.35
CA GLY A 129 5.25 14.55 3.50
C GLY A 129 5.73 13.25 4.18
N THR A 130 5.29 12.08 3.72
CA THR A 130 5.63 10.81 4.35
C THR A 130 6.98 10.24 3.93
N GLN A 131 7.55 9.44 4.82
CA GLN A 131 8.73 8.62 4.59
C GLN A 131 8.48 7.19 5.04
N ASP A 132 9.01 6.23 4.27
CA ASP A 132 9.11 4.83 4.65
C ASP A 132 9.81 4.69 6.02
N LEU A 133 9.21 3.94 6.95
CA LEU A 133 9.71 3.83 8.32
C LEU A 133 11.10 3.17 8.37
N SER A 134 11.37 2.18 7.52
CA SER A 134 12.71 1.59 7.35
C SER A 134 13.74 2.64 6.94
N LYS A 135 13.36 3.59 6.08
CA LYS A 135 14.23 4.69 5.66
C LYS A 135 14.40 5.72 6.76
N TYR A 136 13.34 6.05 7.49
CA TYR A 136 13.39 7.02 8.59
C TYR A 136 14.31 6.55 9.72
N LEU A 137 14.21 5.26 10.10
CA LEU A 137 14.98 4.66 11.18
C LEU A 137 16.49 4.49 10.91
N GLN A 138 16.95 4.75 9.68
CA GLN A 138 18.38 4.76 9.36
C GLN A 138 19.10 5.99 9.93
N THR A 139 18.38 7.09 10.12
CA THR A 139 18.95 8.37 10.58
C THR A 139 18.28 8.92 11.83
N HIS A 140 17.19 8.30 12.28
CA HIS A 140 16.42 8.73 13.44
C HIS A 140 16.05 7.54 14.32
N THR A 141 15.68 7.82 15.57
CA THR A 141 15.05 6.86 16.47
C THR A 141 13.60 7.26 16.71
N LEU A 142 12.76 6.28 17.07
CA LEU A 142 11.42 6.54 17.57
C LEU A 142 11.40 6.48 19.10
N SER A 143 10.57 7.32 19.71
CA SER A 143 10.22 7.21 21.12
C SER A 143 9.30 6.02 21.40
N ASP A 144 9.22 5.59 22.66
CA ASP A 144 8.30 4.53 23.08
C ASP A 144 6.83 4.91 22.81
N THR A 145 6.48 6.19 22.88
CA THR A 145 5.14 6.69 22.52
C THR A 145 4.83 6.49 21.04
N GLN A 146 5.80 6.70 20.16
CA GLN A 146 5.63 6.48 18.72
C GLN A 146 5.51 4.99 18.38
N TYR A 147 6.28 4.12 19.03
CA TYR A 147 6.08 2.68 18.91
C TYR A 147 4.68 2.26 19.39
N GLN A 148 4.19 2.82 20.49
CA GLN A 148 2.81 2.59 20.95
C GLN A 148 1.76 3.07 19.92
N GLN A 149 1.99 4.19 19.23
CA GLN A 149 1.10 4.66 18.15
C GLN A 149 1.04 3.66 17.00
N ILE A 150 2.18 3.08 16.58
CA ILE A 150 2.21 2.01 15.58
C ILE A 150 1.40 0.79 16.07
N GLY A 151 1.61 0.38 17.33
CA GLY A 151 0.86 -0.72 17.94
C GLY A 151 -0.65 -0.50 17.90
N LYS A 152 -1.11 0.70 18.28
CA LYS A 152 -2.53 1.10 18.24
C LYS A 152 -3.08 1.10 16.81
N LEU A 153 -2.32 1.59 15.84
CA LEU A 153 -2.73 1.59 14.43
C LEU A 153 -2.95 0.16 13.92
N ILE A 154 -2.03 -0.75 14.23
CA ILE A 154 -2.16 -2.17 13.87
C ILE A 154 -3.37 -2.79 14.59
N ARG A 155 -3.59 -2.43 15.86
CA ARG A 155 -4.75 -2.89 16.63
C ARG A 155 -6.07 -2.46 16.00
N GLN A 156 -6.20 -1.19 15.60
CA GLN A 156 -7.38 -0.67 14.91
C GLN A 156 -7.68 -1.46 13.62
N LEU A 157 -6.63 -1.77 12.84
CA LEU A 157 -6.76 -2.62 11.65
C LEU A 157 -7.28 -4.02 12.00
N HIS A 158 -6.72 -4.64 13.05
CA HIS A 158 -7.08 -5.97 13.51
C HIS A 158 -8.48 -6.06 14.15
N ASP A 159 -8.94 -4.99 14.80
CA ASP A 159 -10.29 -4.88 15.36
C ASP A 159 -11.35 -4.86 14.25
N HIS A 160 -11.02 -4.25 13.10
CA HIS A 160 -11.81 -4.35 11.87
C HIS A 160 -11.64 -5.67 11.11
N GLN A 161 -10.93 -6.64 11.68
CA GLN A 161 -10.70 -7.97 11.10
C GLN A 161 -9.93 -7.94 9.77
N VAL A 162 -9.11 -6.91 9.57
CA VAL A 162 -8.34 -6.76 8.33
C VAL A 162 -6.98 -7.43 8.48
N HIS A 163 -6.79 -8.51 7.74
CA HIS A 163 -5.53 -9.23 7.66
C HIS A 163 -4.60 -8.57 6.64
N HIS A 164 -3.49 -7.99 7.13
CA HIS A 164 -2.47 -7.39 6.28
C HIS A 164 -1.41 -8.43 5.88
N SER A 165 -1.56 -9.02 4.70
CA SER A 165 -0.77 -10.20 4.29
C SER A 165 0.75 -9.96 4.24
N ASP A 166 1.19 -8.70 4.09
CA ASP A 166 2.60 -8.30 4.08
C ASP A 166 2.93 -7.17 5.07
N LEU A 167 2.42 -7.26 6.31
CA LEU A 167 2.73 -6.26 7.34
C LEU A 167 4.23 -6.27 7.67
N ASN A 168 4.95 -5.22 7.28
CA ASN A 168 6.39 -5.06 7.49
C ASN A 168 6.74 -3.56 7.57
N ILE A 169 7.95 -3.23 8.04
CA ILE A 169 8.33 -1.82 8.27
C ILE A 169 8.44 -0.94 7.02
N HIS A 170 8.54 -1.52 5.83
CA HIS A 170 8.51 -0.76 4.57
C HIS A 170 7.08 -0.35 4.18
N ASN A 171 6.09 -1.06 4.73
CA ASN A 171 4.67 -0.80 4.52
C ASN A 171 4.06 0.10 5.62
N ILE A 172 4.92 0.69 6.46
CA ILE A 172 4.54 1.71 7.44
C ILE A 172 5.19 3.02 7.00
N LEU A 173 4.37 4.04 6.78
CA LEU A 173 4.84 5.38 6.50
C LEU A 173 4.71 6.25 7.75
N LEU A 174 5.66 7.17 7.94
CA LEU A 174 5.61 8.22 8.95
C LEU A 174 5.59 9.57 8.25
N GLU A 175 4.66 10.45 8.63
CA GLU A 175 4.71 11.87 8.31
C GLU A 175 5.40 12.59 9.49
N PRO A 176 6.67 13.02 9.34
CA PRO A 176 7.47 13.46 10.49
C PRO A 176 6.98 14.74 11.16
N THR A 177 6.25 15.62 10.46
CA THR A 177 5.78 16.89 11.01
C THR A 177 4.63 16.70 12.00
N SER A 178 3.63 15.87 11.65
CA SER A 178 2.49 15.53 12.51
C SER A 178 2.77 14.35 13.44
N GLY A 179 3.74 13.50 13.09
CA GLY A 179 4.00 12.23 13.77
C GLY A 179 2.98 11.13 13.42
N GLN A 180 2.13 11.33 12.41
CA GLN A 180 1.12 10.37 12.00
C GLN A 180 1.73 9.18 11.24
N PHE A 181 1.29 7.97 11.59
CA PHE A 181 1.63 6.75 10.88
C PHE A 181 0.52 6.33 9.92
N PHE A 182 0.91 5.76 8.78
CA PHE A 182 0.00 5.22 7.77
C PHE A 182 0.42 3.80 7.40
N LEU A 183 -0.56 2.97 7.01
CA LEU A 183 -0.32 1.66 6.42
C LEU A 183 -0.54 1.70 4.92
N ILE A 184 0.32 1.02 4.16
CA ILE A 184 0.26 0.93 2.70
C ILE A 184 0.44 -0.52 2.21
N ASP A 185 0.24 -0.74 0.92
CA ASP A 185 0.34 -2.05 0.24
C ASP A 185 -0.64 -3.10 0.76
N PHE A 186 -1.92 -2.87 0.49
CA PHE A 186 -3.02 -3.78 0.84
C PHE A 186 -3.23 -4.90 -0.19
N ASP A 187 -2.23 -5.16 -1.03
CA ASP A 187 -2.27 -6.23 -2.01
C ASP A 187 -2.40 -7.59 -1.30
N LYS A 188 -3.37 -8.41 -1.73
CA LYS A 188 -3.74 -9.70 -1.08
C LYS A 188 -4.17 -9.57 0.39
N CYS A 189 -4.53 -8.37 0.84
CA CYS A 189 -5.14 -8.19 2.14
C CYS A 189 -6.65 -8.46 2.04
N SER A 190 -7.27 -8.84 3.16
CA SER A 190 -8.69 -9.20 3.18
C SER A 190 -9.26 -9.02 4.58
N ILE A 191 -10.59 -8.98 4.67
CA ILE A 191 -11.29 -9.06 5.95
C ILE A 191 -11.49 -10.55 6.26
N SER A 192 -10.90 -11.04 7.34
CA SER A 192 -11.02 -12.43 7.81
C SER A 192 -11.44 -12.45 9.27
N GLN A 193 -12.49 -13.22 9.57
CA GLN A 193 -13.06 -13.37 10.92
C GLN A 193 -12.20 -14.26 11.86
N ASP A 194 -11.12 -14.83 11.34
CA ASP A 194 -10.20 -15.62 12.15
C ASP A 194 -9.32 -14.70 13.02
N ASN A 195 -8.69 -15.26 14.06
CA ASN A 195 -7.77 -14.49 14.92
C ASN A 195 -6.31 -14.96 14.85
N ASP A 196 -6.05 -16.19 14.39
CA ASP A 196 -4.72 -16.79 14.39
C ASP A 196 -3.70 -15.93 13.62
N TRP A 197 -4.14 -15.36 12.49
CA TRP A 197 -3.31 -14.52 11.63
C TRP A 197 -2.85 -13.21 12.29
N LYS A 198 -3.51 -12.72 13.35
CA LYS A 198 -3.11 -11.48 14.04
C LYS A 198 -1.74 -11.62 14.66
N SER A 199 -1.50 -12.76 15.30
CA SER A 199 -0.20 -13.10 15.89
C SER A 199 0.88 -13.26 14.82
N GLU A 200 0.52 -13.84 13.67
CA GLU A 200 1.42 -13.99 12.53
C GLU A 200 1.79 -12.66 11.88
N ASN A 201 0.85 -11.70 11.82
CA ASN A 201 1.08 -10.34 11.35
C ASN A 201 2.09 -9.61 12.23
N LEU A 202 1.90 -9.64 13.55
CA LEU A 202 2.87 -9.07 14.50
C LEU A 202 4.24 -9.77 14.41
N ALA A 203 4.26 -11.09 14.30
CA ALA A 203 5.50 -11.84 14.13
C ALA A 203 6.22 -11.50 12.81
N ARG A 204 5.47 -11.28 11.71
CA ARG A 204 6.03 -10.82 10.43
C ARG A 204 6.65 -9.43 10.56
N LEU A 205 5.97 -8.52 11.25
CA LEU A 205 6.48 -7.17 11.51
C LEU A 205 7.77 -7.23 12.33
N LEU A 206 7.80 -7.98 13.43
CA LEU A 206 9.00 -8.16 14.26
C LEU A 206 10.18 -8.73 13.45
N ARG A 207 9.93 -9.73 12.61
CA ARG A 207 10.97 -10.27 11.71
C ARG A 207 11.50 -9.21 10.75
N SER A 208 10.65 -8.32 10.24
CA SER A 208 11.10 -7.23 9.37
C SER A 208 11.95 -6.21 10.11
N PHE A 209 11.60 -5.81 11.34
CA PHE A 209 12.47 -4.97 12.19
C PHE A 209 13.85 -5.62 12.41
N LYS A 210 13.87 -6.88 12.86
CA LYS A 210 15.13 -7.62 13.10
C LYS A 210 15.98 -7.77 11.84
N LYS A 211 15.36 -8.02 10.69
CA LYS A 211 16.05 -8.11 9.40
C LYS A 211 16.70 -6.79 9.03
N GLU A 212 15.97 -5.69 9.15
CA GLU A 212 16.46 -4.37 8.76
C GLU A 212 17.44 -3.79 9.79
N GLN A 213 17.38 -4.21 11.06
CA GLN A 213 18.43 -3.93 12.04
C GLN A 213 19.80 -4.42 11.54
N THR A 214 19.87 -5.62 10.96
CA THR A 214 21.14 -6.13 10.39
C THR A 214 21.47 -5.50 9.04
N ARG A 215 20.48 -5.32 8.15
CA ARG A 215 20.73 -4.88 6.76
C ARG A 215 20.99 -3.39 6.62
N LEU A 216 20.27 -2.57 7.38
CA LEU A 216 20.25 -1.11 7.28
C LEU A 216 20.84 -0.43 8.52
N ASN A 217 21.28 -1.21 9.51
CA ASN A 217 21.84 -0.71 10.77
C ASN A 217 20.90 0.26 11.53
N ILE A 218 19.59 0.00 11.46
CA ILE A 218 18.59 0.78 12.20
C ILE A 218 18.66 0.47 13.71
N TYR A 219 18.32 1.45 14.54
CA TYR A 219 18.16 1.21 15.97
C TYR A 219 16.79 0.59 16.26
N PHE A 220 16.80 -0.66 16.71
CA PHE A 220 15.61 -1.36 17.20
C PHE A 220 16.03 -2.38 18.25
N ASN A 221 15.32 -2.44 19.37
CA ASN A 221 15.61 -3.39 20.45
C ASN A 221 14.32 -3.98 21.04
N GLU A 222 14.48 -4.87 22.02
CA GLU A 222 13.35 -5.53 22.67
C GLU A 222 12.44 -4.52 23.41
N GLN A 223 12.98 -3.48 24.04
CA GLN A 223 12.17 -2.44 24.69
C GLN A 223 11.26 -1.73 23.68
N ASN A 224 11.75 -1.41 22.49
CA ASN A 224 10.96 -0.81 21.42
C ASN A 224 9.82 -1.74 20.98
N TRP A 225 10.10 -3.04 20.87
CA TRP A 225 9.06 -4.02 20.56
C TRP A 225 8.00 -4.12 21.66
N GLN A 226 8.42 -4.12 22.93
CA GLN A 226 7.49 -4.11 24.07
C GLN A 226 6.65 -2.83 24.12
N ALA A 227 7.21 -1.67 23.74
CA ALA A 227 6.44 -0.44 23.59
C ALA A 227 5.37 -0.57 22.49
N LEU A 228 5.70 -1.18 21.35
CA LEU A 228 4.71 -1.45 20.30
C LEU A 228 3.60 -2.38 20.80
N LEU A 229 3.95 -3.50 21.45
CA LEU A 229 2.96 -4.42 22.02
C LEU A 229 2.09 -3.77 23.10
N THR A 230 2.68 -2.87 23.91
CA THR A 230 1.93 -2.06 24.88
C THR A 230 0.90 -1.18 24.19
N GLY A 231 1.21 -0.62 23.02
CA GLY A 231 0.25 0.12 22.21
C GLY A 231 -0.84 -0.77 21.62
N TYR A 232 -0.46 -1.97 21.15
CA TYR A 232 -1.38 -2.93 20.52
C TYR A 232 -2.39 -3.54 21.50
N ASN A 233 -2.00 -3.71 22.76
CA ASN A 233 -2.85 -4.31 23.81
C ASN A 233 -3.76 -3.28 24.50
N LYS A 234 -3.67 -2.00 24.17
CA LYS A 234 -4.61 -0.96 24.59
C LYS A 234 -5.79 -0.91 23.63
#